data_AF-A0A7M4D3I3-F1
#
_entry.id   AF-A0A7M4D3I3-F1
#
_cell.length_a   1.000
_cell.length_b   1.000
_cell.length_c   1.000
_cell.angle_alpha   90.00
_cell.angle_beta   90.00
_cell.angle_gamma   90.00
#
_symmetry.space_group_name_H-M   'P 1'
#
loop_
_entity.id
_entity.type
_entity.pdbx_description
1 polymer ?
#
loop_
_entity_poly.entity_id
_entity_poly.type
_entity_poly.pdbx_seq_one_letter_code
_entity_poly.pdbx_strand_id
1 'polypeptide(L)'
;MELNLKKVTEIKNITAMLEHQKFVLQSVSDQKHLFRKELLKSFEWLNEKELFELFTWLKSNFYFSHKDCVEQAFRHSLIQEGA
;
A
#
# COMPACT_ATOMS: atom_id res chain seq x y z
N MET A 1 -11.87 29.92 7.82
CA MET A 1 -11.33 28.72 8.50
C MET A 1 -9.99 28.41 7.84
N GLU A 2 -8.91 29.05 8.30
CA GLU A 2 -7.58 28.84 7.74
C GLU A 2 -7.02 27.50 8.24
N LEU A 3 -6.97 26.52 7.34
CA LEU A 3 -6.24 25.29 7.57
C LEU A 3 -4.74 25.62 7.63
N ASN A 4 -4.09 25.22 8.73
CA ASN A 4 -2.68 25.49 8.97
C ASN A 4 -1.80 24.85 7.89
N LEU A 5 -0.94 25.65 7.25
CA LEU A 5 -0.06 25.22 6.17
C LEU A 5 0.85 24.04 6.57
N LYS A 6 1.31 23.97 7.82
CA LYS A 6 2.08 22.83 8.33
C LYS A 6 1.25 21.54 8.31
N LYS A 7 -0.02 21.63 8.72
CA LYS A 7 -0.96 20.49 8.73
C LYS A 7 -1.31 20.05 7.31
N VAL A 8 -1.43 20.97 6.36
CA VAL A 8 -1.67 20.65 4.94
C VAL A 8 -0.45 19.94 4.33
N THR A 9 0.76 20.42 4.61
CA THR A 9 1.98 19.78 4.11
C THR A 9 2.20 18.40 4.75
N GLU A 10 1.91 18.26 6.04
CA GLU A 10 1.96 16.97 6.73
C GLU A 10 0.94 15.97 6.16
N ILE A 11 -0.31 16.39 5.91
CA ILE A 11 -1.33 15.56 5.24
C ILE A 11 -0.91 15.18 3.82
N LYS A 12 -0.36 16.14 3.05
CA LYS A 12 0.13 15.88 1.69
C LYS A 12 1.26 14.85 1.67
N ASN A 13 2.18 14.93 2.62
CA ASN A 13 3.29 13.98 2.74
C ASN A 13 2.78 12.59 3.16
N ILE A 14 1.77 12.52 4.04
CA ILE A 14 1.11 11.26 4.44
C ILE A 14 0.40 10.59 3.24
N THR A 15 -0.04 11.32 2.22
CA THR A 15 -0.68 10.70 1.04
C THR A 15 0.28 10.44 -0.13
N ALA A 16 1.43 11.13 -0.16
CA ALA A 16 2.35 11.06 -1.29
C ALA A 16 2.97 9.67 -1.46
N MET A 17 3.29 8.98 -0.35
CA MET A 17 3.93 7.67 -0.41
C MET A 17 2.95 6.57 -0.83
N LEU A 18 1.72 6.59 -0.30
CA LEU A 18 0.66 5.69 -0.74
C LEU A 18 0.37 5.81 -2.24
N GLU A 19 0.19 7.04 -2.75
CA GLU A 19 -0.09 7.25 -4.18
C GLU A 19 1.09 6.83 -5.06
N HIS A 20 2.32 7.11 -4.63
CA HIS A 20 3.52 6.59 -5.30
C HIS A 20 3.49 5.06 -5.38
N GLN A 21 3.16 4.40 -4.27
CA GLN A 21 3.13 2.95 -4.22
C GLN A 21 2.03 2.34 -5.10
N LYS A 22 0.84 2.95 -5.13
CA LYS A 22 -0.25 2.56 -6.06
C LYS A 22 0.23 2.66 -7.53
N PHE A 23 0.92 3.73 -7.89
CA PHE A 23 1.47 3.91 -9.24
C PHE A 23 2.51 2.85 -9.60
N VAL A 24 3.46 2.57 -8.70
CA VAL A 24 4.50 1.54 -8.91
C VAL A 24 3.85 0.17 -9.12
N LEU A 25 2.94 -0.23 -8.22
CA LEU A 25 2.23 -1.52 -8.29
C LEU A 25 1.44 -1.69 -9.59
N GLN A 26 0.77 -0.63 -10.03
CA GLN A 26 0.06 -0.65 -11.32
C GLN A 26 1.02 -0.78 -12.50
N SER A 27 2.17 -0.12 -12.45
CA SER A 27 3.16 -0.17 -13.54
C SER A 27 3.84 -1.53 -13.69
N VAL A 28 3.91 -2.32 -12.61
CA VAL A 28 4.52 -3.66 -12.63
C VAL A 28 3.50 -4.80 -12.59
N SER A 29 2.20 -4.52 -12.74
CA SER A 29 1.12 -5.51 -12.55
C SER A 29 1.18 -6.70 -13.50
N ASP A 30 1.74 -6.52 -14.70
CA ASP A 30 1.86 -7.62 -15.66
C ASP A 30 3.01 -8.58 -15.31
N GLN A 31 3.89 -8.17 -14.40
CA GLN A 31 5.05 -8.93 -13.96
C GLN A 31 4.86 -9.38 -12.52
N LYS A 32 4.16 -10.51 -12.31
CA LYS A 32 3.80 -11.04 -10.98
C LYS A 32 4.93 -11.03 -9.94
N HIS A 33 6.16 -11.37 -10.35
CA HIS A 33 7.32 -11.39 -9.46
C HIS A 33 7.74 -9.98 -9.01
N LEU A 34 7.69 -8.98 -9.91
CA LEU A 34 7.94 -7.57 -9.58
C LEU A 34 6.79 -7.00 -8.74
N PHE A 35 5.55 -7.30 -9.10
CA PHE A 35 4.38 -6.90 -8.32
C PHE A 35 4.48 -7.35 -6.86
N ARG A 36 4.83 -8.63 -6.64
CA ARG A 36 5.07 -9.16 -5.28
C ARG A 36 6.19 -8.42 -4.57
N LYS A 37 7.31 -8.17 -5.26
CA LYS A 37 8.47 -7.49 -4.69
C LYS A 37 8.13 -6.07 -4.25
N GLU A 38 7.48 -5.29 -5.10
CA GLU A 38 7.08 -3.92 -4.77
C GLU A 38 5.98 -3.91 -3.70
N LEU A 39 5.06 -4.87 -3.71
CA LEU A 39 4.04 -5.01 -2.66
C LEU A 39 4.67 -5.22 -1.28
N LEU A 40 5.74 -6.00 -1.19
CA LEU A 40 6.44 -6.22 0.09
C LEU A 40 7.15 -4.95 0.59
N LYS A 41 7.71 -4.14 -0.30
CA LYS A 41 8.31 -2.85 0.09
C LYS A 41 7.30 -1.87 0.66
N SER A 42 6.04 -1.96 0.24
CA SER A 42 4.96 -1.13 0.81
C SER A 42 4.90 -1.22 2.33
N PHE A 43 5.22 -2.38 2.93
CA PHE A 43 5.21 -2.58 4.39
C PHE A 43 6.36 -1.87 5.11
N GLU A 44 7.45 -1.56 4.41
CA GLU A 44 8.57 -0.80 4.97
C GLU A 44 8.35 0.71 4.86
N TRP A 45 7.51 1.15 3.91
CA TRP A 45 7.39 2.55 3.50
C TRP A 45 6.09 3.22 3.94
N LEU A 46 5.03 2.43 4.14
CA LEU A 46 3.71 2.92 4.47
C LEU A 46 3.40 2.65 5.95
N ASN A 47 2.73 3.61 6.59
CA ASN A 47 2.18 3.38 7.92
C ASN A 47 0.94 2.47 7.87
N GLU A 48 0.46 2.03 9.05
CA GLU A 48 -0.68 1.12 9.17
C GLU A 48 -1.96 1.62 8.45
N LYS A 49 -2.27 2.91 8.56
CA LYS A 49 -3.44 3.51 7.91
C LYS A 49 -3.30 3.49 6.39
N GLU A 50 -2.12 3.84 5.87
CA GLU A 50 -1.82 3.77 4.44
C GLU A 50 -1.84 2.33 3.92
N LEU A 51 -1.34 1.36 4.70
CA LEU A 51 -1.39 -0.07 4.36
C LEU A 51 -2.82 -0.59 4.28
N PHE A 52 -3.68 -0.16 5.21
CA PHE A 52 -5.10 -0.51 5.17
C PHE A 52 -5.80 0.06 3.92
N GLU A 53 -5.49 1.30 3.56
CA GLU A 53 -6.01 1.93 2.33
C GLU A 53 -5.47 1.23 1.09
N LEU A 54 -4.16 0.90 1.07
CA LEU A 54 -3.54 0.15 0.00
C LEU A 54 -4.18 -1.23 -0.17
N PHE A 55 -4.45 -1.95 0.92
CA PHE A 55 -5.13 -3.24 0.89
C PHE A 55 -6.51 -3.14 0.25
N THR A 56 -7.28 -2.13 0.66
CA THR A 56 -8.63 -1.88 0.11
C THR A 56 -8.56 -1.62 -1.39
N TRP A 57 -7.62 -0.77 -1.82
CA TRP A 57 -7.40 -0.48 -3.24
C TRP A 57 -6.94 -1.71 -4.04
N LEU A 58 -6.02 -2.52 -3.50
CA LEU A 58 -5.56 -3.77 -4.11
C LEU A 58 -6.71 -4.77 -4.30
N LYS A 59 -7.62 -4.85 -3.32
CA LYS A 59 -8.81 -5.70 -3.41
C LYS A 59 -9.74 -5.27 -4.55
N SER A 60 -9.91 -3.97 -4.76
CA SER A 60 -10.76 -3.43 -5.82
C SER A 60 -10.15 -3.56 -7.22
N ASN A 61 -8.82 -3.49 -7.36
CA ASN A 61 -8.17 -3.36 -8.66
C ASN A 61 -7.44 -4.63 -9.14
N PHE A 62 -6.91 -5.45 -8.22
CA PHE A 62 -6.01 -6.56 -8.57
C PHE A 62 -6.43 -7.92 -8.00
N TYR A 63 -7.50 -8.01 -7.21
CA TYR A 63 -7.88 -9.26 -6.55
C TYR A 63 -8.28 -10.37 -7.52
N PHE A 64 -8.76 -10.07 -8.73
CA PHE A 64 -9.07 -11.12 -9.71
C PHE A 64 -7.79 -11.78 -10.27
N SER A 65 -6.70 -11.04 -10.41
CA SER A 65 -5.45 -11.49 -11.07
C SER A 65 -4.31 -11.83 -10.11
N HIS A 66 -4.32 -11.27 -8.90
CA HIS A 66 -3.23 -11.30 -7.93
C HIS A 66 -3.68 -11.66 -6.50
N LYS A 67 -4.84 -12.33 -6.35
CA LYS A 67 -5.42 -12.72 -5.06
C LYS A 67 -4.40 -13.36 -4.11
N ASP A 68 -3.70 -14.38 -4.62
CA ASP A 68 -2.72 -15.18 -3.89
C ASP A 68 -1.58 -14.33 -3.34
N CYS A 69 -1.08 -13.39 -4.15
CA CYS A 69 -0.03 -12.47 -3.77
C CYS A 69 -0.49 -11.48 -2.70
N VAL A 70 -1.67 -10.88 -2.88
CA VAL A 70 -2.24 -9.90 -1.94
C VAL A 70 -2.54 -10.55 -0.60
N GLU A 71 -3.19 -11.72 -0.60
CA GLU A 71 -3.53 -12.42 0.65
C GLU A 71 -2.29 -12.90 1.41
N GLN A 72 -1.27 -13.41 0.72
CA GLN A 72 -0.02 -13.84 1.37
C GLN A 72 0.69 -12.65 2.03
N ALA A 73 0.81 -11.53 1.32
CA ALA A 73 1.52 -10.36 1.82
C ALA A 73 0.87 -9.80 3.09
N PHE A 74 -0.45 -9.62 3.10
CA PHE A 74 -1.16 -9.07 4.26
C PHE A 74 -1.38 -10.08 5.39
N ARG A 75 -1.43 -11.39 5.10
CA ARG A 75 -1.49 -12.42 6.14
C ARG A 75 -0.20 -12.47 6.97
N HIS A 76 0.96 -12.35 6.35
CA HIS A 76 2.23 -12.39 7.07
C HIS A 76 2.46 -11.14 7.93
N SER A 77 2.02 -9.97 7.47
CA SER A 77 2.20 -8.72 8.23
C SER A 77 1.25 -8.59 9.42
N LEU A 78 0.04 -9.16 9.35
CA LEU A 78 -0.93 -9.16 10.46
C LEU A 78 -0.63 -10.18 11.57
N ILE A 79 0.28 -11.13 11.34
CA ILE A 79 0.66 -12.15 12.33
C ILE A 79 1.79 -11.66 13.26
N GLN A 80 2.47 -10.55 12.94
CA GLN A 80 3.55 -10.02 13.78
C GLN A 80 3.07 -9.22 15.01
N GLU A 81 1.77 -8.95 15.16
CA GLU A 81 1.20 -8.32 16.38
C GLU A 81 0.66 -9.35 17.40
N GLY A 82 0.99 -10.63 17.26
CA GLY A 82 0.45 -11.71 18.07
C GLY A 82 1.47 -12.72 18.61
N ALA A 83 2.68 -12.27 18.96
CA ALA A 83 3.68 -13.09 19.65
C ALA A 83 4.31 -12.33 20.82
#